data_AF-A0A526PIV1-F1
#
_entry.id   AF-A0A526PIV1-F1
#
_cell.length_a   1.000
_cell.length_b   1.000
_cell.length_c   1.000
_cell.angle_alpha   90.00
_cell.angle_beta   90.00
_cell.angle_gamma   90.00
#
_symmetry.space_group_name_H-M   'P 1'
#
loop_
_entity.id
_entity.type
_entity.pdbx_description
1 polymer ?
#
loop_
_entity_poly.entity_id
_entity_poly.type
_entity_poly.pdbx_seq_one_letter_code
_entity_poly.pdbx_strand_id
1 'polypeptide(L)' 'EVEFSPDGRPCPLSVSIGGVAFSGNTTYADMYRTADSHLYKAKSNGRDQVSFATAALLGTLTDDAATVH' A
#
# COMPACT_ATOMS: atom_id res chain seq x y z
N GLU A 1 -15.41 7.82 -11.04
CA GLU A 1 -15.53 6.36 -11.14
C GLU A 1 -15.43 5.98 -12.61
N VAL A 2 -14.63 4.99 -12.97
CA VAL A 2 -14.46 4.56 -14.37
C VAL A 2 -15.33 3.32 -14.56
N GLU A 3 -16.28 3.39 -15.49
CA GLU A 3 -17.11 2.24 -15.83
C GLU A 3 -16.30 1.27 -16.69
N PHE A 4 -15.99 0.10 -16.13
CA PHE A 4 -15.31 -0.98 -16.83
C PHE A 4 -16.30 -2.10 -17.12
N SER A 5 -16.70 -2.21 -18.38
CA SER A 5 -17.73 -3.16 -18.82
C SER A 5 -17.29 -3.97 -20.04
N PRO A 6 -16.24 -4.82 -19.93
CA PRO A 6 -15.86 -5.72 -21.01
C PRO A 6 -17.05 -6.63 -21.38
N ASP A 7 -17.26 -6.84 -22.68
CA ASP A 7 -18.40 -7.60 -23.23
C ASP A 7 -19.79 -7.12 -22.74
N GLY A 8 -19.90 -5.84 -22.37
CA GLY A 8 -21.14 -5.24 -21.86
C GLY A 8 -21.51 -5.68 -20.44
N ARG A 9 -20.62 -6.34 -19.70
CA ARG A 9 -20.84 -6.77 -18.32
C ARG A 9 -20.08 -5.87 -17.34
N PRO A 10 -20.76 -5.17 -16.43
CA PRO A 10 -20.08 -4.36 -15.42
C PRO A 10 -19.11 -5.19 -14.58
N CYS A 11 -17.88 -4.72 -14.51
CA CYS A 11 -16.78 -5.34 -13.78
C CYS A 11 -16.17 -4.31 -12.81
N PRO A 12 -16.63 -4.25 -11.55
CA PRO A 12 -16.04 -3.36 -10.55
C PRO A 12 -14.54 -3.62 -10.40
N LEU A 13 -13.74 -2.55 -10.45
CA LEU A 13 -12.30 -2.61 -10.27
C LEU A 13 -11.93 -2.08 -8.88
N SER A 14 -11.00 -2.77 -8.23
CA SER A 14 -10.38 -2.33 -6.98
C SER A 14 -8.87 -2.26 -7.11
N VAL A 15 -8.24 -1.53 -6.18
CA VAL A 15 -6.78 -1.40 -6.10
C VAL A 15 -6.31 -1.80 -4.71
N SER A 16 -5.14 -2.44 -4.65
CA SER A 16 -4.40 -2.61 -3.40
C SER A 16 -3.27 -1.59 -3.38
N ILE A 17 -3.07 -0.95 -2.24
CA ILE A 17 -2.11 0.16 -2.10
C ILE A 17 -1.15 -0.17 -0.97
N GLY A 18 0.15 -0.07 -1.25
CA GLY A 18 1.21 -0.13 -0.26
C GLY A 18 1.95 1.20 -0.23
N GLY A 19 2.27 1.69 0.96
CA GLY A 19 2.99 2.95 1.09
C GLY A 19 3.85 3.03 2.33
N VAL A 20 4.66 4.09 2.38
CA VAL A 20 5.47 4.43 3.54
C VAL A 20 5.43 5.92 3.77
N ALA A 21 5.10 6.32 4.99
CA ALA A 21 5.35 7.67 5.48
C ALA A 21 6.76 7.70 6.07
N PHE A 22 7.54 8.73 5.78
CA PHE A 22 8.92 8.83 6.27
C PHE A 22 9.21 10.21 6.83
N SER A 23 10.09 10.25 7.83
CA SER A 23 10.69 11.49 8.35
C SER A 23 12.20 11.34 8.49
N GLY A 24 12.94 12.39 8.16
CA GLY A 24 14.41 12.37 8.16
C GLY A 24 15.01 11.78 6.88
N ASN A 25 16.29 11.41 6.95
CA ASN A 25 17.04 10.93 5.80
C ASN A 25 16.61 9.51 5.40
N THR A 26 16.20 9.36 4.13
CA THR A 26 15.90 8.07 3.50
C THR A 26 16.31 8.12 2.04
N THR A 27 16.41 6.96 1.40
CA THR A 27 16.62 6.85 -0.05
C THR A 27 15.32 6.45 -0.74
N TYR A 28 15.17 6.82 -2.02
CA TYR A 28 14.05 6.31 -2.82
C TYR A 28 14.01 4.78 -2.84
N ALA A 29 15.16 4.12 -2.93
CA ALA A 29 15.22 2.66 -2.95
C ALA A 29 14.63 2.04 -1.67
N ASP A 30 14.94 2.60 -0.50
CA ASP A 30 14.41 2.11 0.79
C ASP A 30 12.91 2.40 0.92
N MET A 31 12.46 3.57 0.46
CA MET A 31 11.05 3.92 0.43
C MET A 31 10.25 2.98 -0.49
N TYR A 32 10.70 2.77 -1.72
CA TYR A 32 10.04 1.88 -2.68
C TYR A 32 10.03 0.44 -2.20
N ARG A 33 11.12 -0.05 -1.62
CA ARG A 33 11.18 -1.41 -1.04
C ARG A 33 10.12 -1.59 0.06
N THR A 34 9.99 -0.59 0.94
CA THR A 34 9.02 -0.64 2.04
C THR A 34 7.58 -0.58 1.51
N ALA A 35 7.30 0.38 0.63
CA ALA A 35 5.98 0.53 0.01
C ALA A 35 5.56 -0.73 -0.75
N ASP A 36 6.47 -1.35 -1.51
CA ASP A 36 6.19 -2.59 -2.25
C ASP A 36 5.92 -3.78 -1.32
N SER A 37 6.67 -3.91 -0.22
CA SER A 37 6.39 -4.93 0.81
C SER A 37 4.97 -4.78 1.37
N HIS A 38 4.53 -3.55 1.65
CA HIS A 38 3.16 -3.29 2.11
C HIS A 38 2.12 -3.50 1.01
N LEU A 39 2.46 -3.27 -0.25
CA LEU A 39 1.60 -3.59 -1.39
C LEU A 39 1.38 -5.11 -1.48
N TYR A 40 2.44 -5.90 -1.30
CA TYR A 40 2.33 -7.35 -1.21
C TYR A 40 1.46 -7.79 -0.04
N LYS A 41 1.59 -7.17 1.15
CA LYS A 41 0.72 -7.42 2.32
C LYS A 41 -0.75 -7.14 2.03
N ALA A 42 -1.05 -5.99 1.42
CA ALA A 42 -2.42 -5.65 1.02
C ALA A 42 -3.00 -6.66 0.01
N LYS A 43 -2.18 -7.12 -0.96
CA LYS A 43 -2.59 -8.16 -1.92
C LYS A 43 -2.82 -9.52 -1.26
N SER A 44 -1.97 -9.93 -0.32
CA SER A 44 -2.08 -11.23 0.35
C SER A 44 -3.25 -11.28 1.35
N ASN A 45 -3.64 -10.13 1.90
CA ASN A 45 -4.73 -10.02 2.87
C ASN A 45 -6.14 -9.95 2.25
N GLY A 46 -6.29 -10.29 0.97
CA GLY A 46 -7.57 -10.31 0.28
C GLY A 46 -7.79 -9.18 -0.73
N ARG A 47 -6.77 -8.34 -0.96
CA ARG A 47 -6.81 -7.19 -1.89
C ARG A 47 -7.80 -6.11 -1.43
N ASP A 48 -8.02 -5.11 -2.29
CA ASP A 48 -8.89 -3.95 -2.04
C ASP A 48 -8.67 -3.29 -0.67
N GLN A 49 -7.39 -3.11 -0.35
CA GLN A 49 -6.94 -2.70 0.98
C GLN A 49 -5.73 -1.78 0.83
N VAL A 50 -5.54 -0.98 1.86
CA VAL A 50 -4.42 -0.07 1.99
C VAL A 50 -3.55 -0.49 3.16
N SER A 51 -2.24 -0.57 2.97
CA SER A 51 -1.27 -0.88 4.02
C SER A 51 -0.14 0.13 4.01
N PHE A 52 0.20 0.66 5.18
CA PHE A 52 1.25 1.66 5.36
C PHE A 52 2.23 1.26 6.46
N ALA A 53 3.45 1.78 6.36
CA ALA A 53 4.39 1.85 7.47
C ALA A 53 4.83 3.29 7.71
N THR A 54 5.28 3.55 8.94
CA THR A 54 5.97 4.80 9.29
C THR A 54 7.45 4.50 9.51
N ALA A 55 8.31 5.15 8.73
CA ALA A 55 9.75 5.14 8.91
C ALA A 55 10.18 6.44 9.62
N ALA A 56 10.49 6.35 10.91
CA ALA A 56 11.08 7.45 11.67
C ALA A 56 12.60 7.28 11.76
N LEU A 57 13.33 8.41 11.82
CA LEU A 57 14.78 8.40 12.02
C LEU A 57 15.11 7.72 13.36
N LEU A 58 16.14 6.86 13.33
CA LEU A 58 16.50 5.79 14.29
C LEU A 58 15.64 4.51 14.20
N GLY A 59 15.85 3.77 13.11
CA GLY A 59 16.06 2.31 13.16
C GLY A 59 14.89 1.40 13.53
N THR A 60 13.70 1.91 13.81
CA THR A 60 12.51 1.08 14.08
C THR A 60 11.40 1.40 13.09
N LEU A 61 11.24 0.52 12.11
CA LEU A 61 10.00 0.42 11.32
C LEU A 61 8.91 -0.05 12.28
N THR A 62 8.05 0.85 12.74
CA THR A 62 6.83 0.47 13.46
C THR A 62 5.77 0.14 12.41
N ASP A 63 5.38 -1.14 12.35
CA ASP A 63 4.27 -1.63 11.53
C ASP A 63 2.98 -1.09 12.16
N ASP A 64 2.68 0.18 11.86
CA ASP A 64 1.47 0.85 12.31
C ASP A 64 0.33 0.31 11.45
N ALA A 65 -0.31 -0.76 11.93
CA ALA A 65 -1.41 -1.45 11.27
C ALA A 65 -2.67 -0.58 11.29
N ALA A 66 -2.64 0.55 10.60
CA ALA A 66 -3.81 1.32 10.23
C ALA A 66 -4.48 0.64 9.03
N THR A 67 -5.12 -0.50 9.25
CA THR A 67 -6.09 -1.05 8.29
C THR A 67 -7.33 -0.16 8.39
N VAL A 68 -7.44 0.80 7.47
CA VAL A 68 -8.66 1.59 7.32
C VAL A 68 -9.61 0.77 6.44
N HIS A 69 -10.75 0.36 7.01
CA HIS A 69 -11.84 -0.33 6.30
C HIS A 69 -12.70 0.66 5.51
#